data_AF-A0A7J8MJU2-F1
#
_entry.id   AF-A0A7J8MJU2-F1
#
_cell.length_a   1.000
_cell.length_b   1.000
_cell.length_c   1.000
_cell.angle_alpha   90.00
_cell.angle_beta   90.00
_cell.angle_gamma   90.00
#
_symmetry.space_group_name_H-M   'P 1'
#
loop_
_entity.id
_entity.type
_entity.pdbx_description
1 polymer ?
#
loop_
_entity_poly.entity_id
_entity_poly.type
_entity_poly.pdbx_seq_one_letter_code
_entity_poly.pdbx_strand_id
1 'polypeptide(L)'
;MSSPLLPFAKKSYPLASLNLCKQPFLGLDQEILLLHTKVDLVITLGGDGTVLWTASMFKGPVPPIVPFSLGSLGFMTPFHSEHFKECLDSVLRGPVSITLRHRLLCRVIRDAAKNEYETEEPILVLNEVTIDRGISSYLTNLECYCDNSFVTCVQGDGLILSTTSGSTAYSLAAGGSMVHPQVPGILFTPICPHSLSFRPLILPEHVTLRIVVPFNSRSPAWASFDGKDRKQLAAGDALLCSMAPCPVPTACQVDSTSDFLSSIHDGLHWNLRKTQSFDGPRELQDIIQI
;
A
#
# COMPACT_ATOMS: atom_id res chain seq x y z
N MET A 1 18.59 2.94 -16.36
CA MET A 1 19.20 3.29 -15.06
C MET A 1 19.21 2.02 -14.23
N SER A 2 20.40 1.54 -13.89
CA SER A 2 20.64 0.22 -13.27
C SER A 2 20.02 0.14 -11.87
N SER A 3 19.12 -0.82 -11.66
CA SER A 3 18.65 -1.23 -10.34
C SER A 3 19.83 -1.76 -9.50
N PRO A 4 19.91 -1.43 -8.19
CA PRO A 4 21.00 -1.92 -7.36
C PRO A 4 20.76 -3.39 -7.00
N LEU A 5 21.60 -4.28 -7.55
CA LEU A 5 21.74 -5.66 -7.07
C LEU A 5 22.44 -5.64 -5.72
N LEU A 6 21.69 -5.80 -4.63
CA LEU A 6 22.25 -5.94 -3.27
C LEU A 6 22.60 -7.42 -3.00
N PRO A 7 23.86 -7.76 -2.69
CA PRO A 7 24.21 -9.12 -2.29
C PRO A 7 23.65 -9.43 -0.89
N PHE A 8 22.98 -10.59 -0.74
CA PHE A 8 22.57 -11.12 0.55
C PHE A 8 23.80 -11.48 1.40
N ALA A 9 24.11 -10.66 2.40
CA ALA A 9 25.13 -10.98 3.39
C ALA A 9 24.58 -12.01 4.39
N LYS A 10 25.03 -13.27 4.29
CA LYS A 10 24.75 -14.31 5.29
C LYS A 10 25.42 -13.94 6.62
N LYS A 11 24.65 -13.66 7.67
CA LYS A 11 25.17 -13.64 9.03
C LYS A 11 25.25 -15.08 9.55
N SER A 12 26.45 -15.57 9.83
CA SER A 12 26.63 -16.87 10.47
C SER A 12 26.39 -16.75 11.97
N TYR A 13 25.33 -17.38 12.47
CA TYR A 13 25.13 -17.63 13.89
C TYR A 13 25.08 -19.14 14.17
N PRO A 14 25.57 -19.61 15.32
CA PRO A 14 25.50 -21.03 15.68
C PRO A 14 24.04 -21.48 15.82
N LEU A 15 23.72 -22.64 15.24
CA LEU A 15 22.41 -23.29 15.25
C LEU A 15 21.97 -23.59 16.70
N ALA A 16 21.18 -22.70 17.29
CA ALA A 16 20.42 -22.99 18.50
C ALA A 16 19.05 -23.55 18.09
N SER A 17 18.75 -24.72 18.62
CA SER A 17 17.56 -25.54 18.41
C SER A 17 16.25 -24.75 18.50
N LEU A 18 15.45 -24.85 17.44
CA LEU A 18 14.12 -24.25 17.32
C LEU A 18 13.13 -25.02 18.22
N ASN A 19 12.94 -24.58 19.46
CA ASN A 19 11.81 -25.02 20.28
C ASN A 19 10.55 -24.26 19.82
N LEU A 20 9.61 -24.97 19.21
CA LEU A 20 8.22 -24.50 19.04
C LEU A 20 7.64 -24.21 20.43
N CYS A 21 7.58 -22.94 20.83
CA CYS A 21 6.99 -22.55 22.10
C CYS A 21 5.50 -22.25 21.92
N LYS A 22 4.65 -23.20 22.35
CA LYS A 22 3.30 -22.90 22.83
C LYS A 22 3.44 -22.35 24.26
N GLN A 23 3.22 -21.06 24.50
CA GLN A 23 2.88 -20.48 25.83
C GLN A 23 2.46 -18.98 25.71
N PRO A 24 1.78 -18.39 26.73
CA PRO A 24 0.62 -17.51 26.54
C PRO A 24 0.91 -16.01 26.28
N PHE A 25 0.28 -15.51 25.22
CA PHE A 25 -0.33 -14.19 24.88
C PHE A 25 -0.06 -12.85 25.59
N LEU A 26 0.85 -12.68 26.55
CA LEU A 26 1.13 -11.36 27.16
C LEU A 26 2.56 -10.81 26.95
N GLY A 27 3.45 -11.55 26.29
CA GLY A 27 4.85 -11.16 26.02
C GLY A 27 5.19 -10.88 24.55
N LEU A 28 4.20 -10.92 23.66
CA LEU A 28 4.42 -10.97 22.21
C LEU A 28 4.95 -9.66 21.63
N ASP A 29 4.60 -8.51 22.22
CA ASP A 29 4.92 -7.19 21.66
C ASP A 29 6.42 -6.88 21.66
N GLN A 30 7.15 -7.28 22.71
CA GLN A 30 8.61 -7.08 22.77
C GLN A 30 9.37 -8.04 21.86
N GLU A 31 8.90 -9.28 21.70
CA GLU A 31 9.53 -10.26 20.80
C GLU A 31 9.33 -9.89 19.32
N ILE A 32 8.16 -9.35 18.96
CA ILE A 32 7.86 -8.88 17.61
C ILE A 32 8.77 -7.69 17.23
N LEU A 33 9.03 -6.77 18.16
CA LEU A 33 9.93 -5.63 17.92
C LEU A 33 11.35 -6.08 17.52
N LEU A 34 11.84 -7.18 18.09
CA LEU A 34 13.15 -7.75 17.80
C LEU A 34 13.15 -8.72 16.61
N LEU A 35 12.00 -8.99 16.00
CA LEU A 35 11.88 -10.01 14.96
C LEU A 35 12.79 -9.72 13.75
N HIS A 36 12.95 -8.45 13.40
CA HIS A 36 13.85 -8.01 12.33
C HIS A 36 15.33 -8.33 12.58
N THR A 37 15.74 -8.60 13.83
CA THR A 37 17.11 -9.01 14.16
C THR A 37 17.34 -10.52 14.08
N LYS A 38 16.25 -11.30 14.10
CA LYS A 38 16.27 -12.76 14.13
C LYS A 38 15.86 -13.40 12.80
N VAL A 39 15.16 -12.65 11.94
CA VAL A 39 14.60 -13.13 10.68
C VAL A 39 15.35 -12.50 9.52
N ASP A 40 15.99 -13.34 8.70
CA ASP A 40 16.72 -12.89 7.51
C ASP A 40 15.84 -12.83 6.24
N LEU A 41 14.74 -13.58 6.23
CA LEU A 41 13.83 -13.71 5.10
C LEU A 41 12.41 -14.05 5.59
N VAL A 42 11.41 -13.48 4.93
CA VAL A 42 10.00 -13.75 5.20
C VAL A 42 9.36 -14.35 3.96
N ILE A 43 8.61 -15.43 4.10
CA ILE A 43 7.82 -16.03 3.01
C ILE A 43 6.35 -15.86 3.35
N THR A 44 5.58 -15.29 2.44
CA THR A 44 4.12 -15.17 2.61
C THR A 44 3.40 -16.06 1.61
N LEU A 45 2.38 -16.78 2.08
CA LEU A 45 1.51 -17.63 1.26
C LEU A 45 0.10 -17.01 1.29
N GLY A 46 -0.36 -16.44 0.18
CA GLY A 46 -1.67 -15.80 0.09
C GLY A 46 -1.71 -14.62 -0.88
N GLY A 47 -2.63 -13.69 -0.67
CA GLY A 47 -2.76 -12.49 -1.50
C GLY A 47 -2.05 -11.26 -0.91
N ASP A 48 -2.33 -10.09 -1.49
CA ASP A 48 -1.76 -8.81 -1.05
C ASP A 48 -2.06 -8.52 0.44
N GLY A 49 -3.24 -8.92 0.94
CA GLY A 49 -3.61 -8.79 2.34
C GLY A 49 -2.69 -9.53 3.32
N THR A 50 -2.08 -10.64 2.88
CA THR A 50 -1.07 -11.37 3.68
C THR A 50 0.21 -10.54 3.78
N VAL A 51 0.63 -9.89 2.69
CA VAL A 51 1.82 -9.02 2.69
C VAL A 51 1.60 -7.80 3.59
N LEU A 52 0.42 -7.18 3.56
CA LEU A 52 0.05 -6.09 4.47
C LEU A 52 0.11 -6.52 5.93
N TRP A 53 -0.47 -7.68 6.25
CA TRP A 53 -0.44 -8.21 7.60
C TRP A 53 0.99 -8.47 8.08
N THR A 54 1.83 -9.06 7.23
CA THR A 54 3.24 -9.30 7.58
C THR A 54 3.99 -7.99 7.77
N ALA A 55 3.82 -7.00 6.89
CA ALA A 55 4.41 -5.68 7.04
C ALA A 55 3.98 -4.97 8.35
N SER A 56 2.72 -5.13 8.77
CA SER A 56 2.21 -4.50 10.00
C SER A 56 2.86 -5.01 11.29
N MET A 57 3.44 -6.22 11.25
CA MET A 57 4.20 -6.78 12.39
C MET A 57 5.50 -6.04 12.64
N PHE A 58 6.12 -5.47 11.60
CA PHE A 58 7.41 -4.82 11.70
C PHE A 58 7.24 -3.30 11.84
N LYS A 59 7.43 -2.79 13.06
CA LYS A 59 7.42 -1.34 13.33
C LYS A 59 8.68 -0.59 12.89
N GLY A 60 9.67 -1.31 12.34
CA GLY A 60 10.95 -0.78 11.89
C GLY A 60 11.41 -1.43 10.59
N PRO A 61 12.72 -1.72 10.42
CA PRO A 61 13.23 -2.45 9.27
C PRO A 61 12.49 -3.77 9.07
N VAL A 62 12.20 -4.11 7.82
CA VAL A 62 11.49 -5.33 7.44
C VAL A 62 12.46 -6.24 6.68
N PRO A 63 12.62 -7.51 7.07
CA PRO A 63 13.38 -8.47 6.26
C PRO A 63 12.75 -8.61 4.87
N PRO A 64 13.53 -8.97 3.82
CA PRO A 64 12.97 -9.20 2.49
C PRO A 64 11.82 -10.19 2.51
N ILE A 65 10.70 -9.79 1.91
CA ILE A 65 9.49 -10.61 1.79
C ILE A 65 9.49 -11.29 0.42
N VAL A 66 9.22 -12.59 0.39
CA VAL A 66 9.03 -13.41 -0.82
C VAL A 66 7.57 -13.85 -0.87
N PRO A 67 6.72 -13.15 -1.65
CA PRO A 67 5.29 -13.35 -1.57
C PRO A 67 4.76 -14.27 -2.68
N PHE A 68 4.23 -15.43 -2.27
CA PHE A 68 3.59 -16.41 -3.14
C PHE A 68 2.08 -16.27 -3.14
N SER A 69 1.51 -16.11 -4.34
CA SER A 69 0.07 -16.18 -4.60
C SER A 69 -0.43 -17.63 -4.52
N LEU A 70 -1.56 -17.83 -3.81
CA LEU A 70 -2.28 -19.11 -3.71
C LEU A 70 -3.52 -19.16 -4.63
N GLY A 71 -3.70 -18.16 -5.49
CA GLY A 71 -4.90 -17.97 -6.31
C GLY A 71 -4.64 -16.96 -7.42
N SER A 72 -5.54 -15.99 -7.61
CA SER A 72 -5.31 -14.90 -8.57
C SER A 72 -4.09 -14.07 -8.21
N LEU A 73 -3.34 -13.64 -9.23
CA LEU A 73 -2.17 -12.78 -9.09
C LEU A 73 -2.58 -11.43 -8.48
N GLY A 74 -1.89 -11.00 -7.43
CA GLY A 74 -2.03 -9.67 -6.83
C GLY A 74 -0.98 -8.69 -7.35
N PHE A 75 -1.03 -7.43 -6.90
CA PHE A 75 0.00 -6.43 -7.23
C PHE A 75 1.26 -6.57 -6.36
N MET A 76 1.20 -7.39 -5.31
CA MET A 76 2.31 -7.60 -4.37
C MET A 76 2.79 -9.06 -4.30
N THR A 77 2.15 -10.00 -5.01
CA THR A 77 2.41 -11.45 -4.93
C THR A 77 2.81 -12.05 -6.29
N PRO A 78 3.97 -11.69 -6.88
CA PRO A 78 4.34 -12.08 -8.23
C PRO A 78 4.68 -13.58 -8.38
N PHE A 79 4.97 -14.29 -7.27
CA PHE A 79 5.34 -15.71 -7.35
C PHE A 79 4.12 -16.62 -7.31
N HIS A 80 4.01 -17.57 -8.23
CA HIS A 80 2.97 -18.61 -8.16
C HIS A 80 3.39 -19.75 -7.22
N SER A 81 2.47 -20.19 -6.35
CA SER A 81 2.74 -21.28 -5.42
C SER A 81 3.06 -22.62 -6.08
N GLU A 82 2.67 -22.84 -7.34
CA GLU A 82 2.96 -24.08 -8.08
C GLU A 82 4.47 -24.29 -8.31
N HIS A 83 5.21 -23.20 -8.52
CA HIS A 83 6.65 -23.22 -8.81
C HIS A 83 7.51 -22.90 -7.57
N PHE A 84 6.97 -23.04 -6.36
CA PHE A 84 7.61 -22.53 -5.14
C PHE A 84 9.02 -23.07 -4.90
N LYS A 85 9.30 -24.34 -5.22
CA LYS A 85 10.61 -24.96 -4.99
C LYS A 85 11.70 -24.31 -5.82
N GLU A 86 11.43 -24.09 -7.11
CA GLU A 86 12.36 -23.49 -8.05
C GLU A 86 12.58 -22.01 -7.73
N CYS A 87 11.49 -21.29 -7.46
CA CYS A 87 11.57 -19.88 -7.05
C CYS A 87 12.37 -19.72 -5.76
N LEU A 88 12.13 -20.56 -4.75
CA LEU A 88 12.84 -20.46 -3.47
C LEU A 88 14.32 -20.83 -3.59
N ASP A 89 14.67 -21.84 -4.37
CA ASP A 89 16.08 -22.20 -4.60
C ASP A 89 16.82 -21.07 -5.32
N SER A 90 16.18 -20.43 -6.31
CA SER A 90 16.68 -19.24 -6.99
C SER A 90 16.88 -18.07 -6.02
N VAL A 91 15.88 -17.80 -5.16
CA VAL A 91 15.93 -16.69 -4.19
C VAL A 91 17.02 -16.89 -3.14
N LEU A 92 17.25 -18.13 -2.69
CA LEU A 92 18.22 -18.43 -1.64
C LEU A 92 19.67 -18.54 -2.14
N ARG A 93 19.88 -18.86 -3.42
CA ARG A 93 21.21 -19.11 -3.99
C ARG A 93 21.67 -18.06 -4.99
N GLY A 94 20.73 -17.39 -5.66
CA GLY A 94 20.99 -16.47 -6.76
C GLY A 94 20.80 -15.01 -6.39
N PRO A 95 21.14 -14.10 -7.32
CA PRO A 95 20.76 -12.70 -7.20
C PRO A 95 19.24 -12.55 -7.31
N VAL A 96 18.65 -11.69 -6.48
CA VAL A 96 17.21 -11.41 -6.47
C VAL A 96 17.00 -9.92 -6.68
N SER A 97 16.13 -9.56 -7.62
CA SER A 97 15.68 -8.18 -7.74
C SER A 97 14.74 -7.85 -6.58
N ILE A 98 14.98 -6.73 -5.91
CA ILE A 98 14.18 -6.26 -4.78
C ILE A 98 13.50 -4.95 -5.17
N THR A 99 12.19 -4.88 -4.95
CA THR A 99 11.45 -3.61 -4.95
C THR A 99 11.30 -3.12 -3.52
N LEU A 100 11.62 -1.85 -3.27
CA LEU A 100 11.37 -1.19 -1.99
C LEU A 100 9.99 -0.52 -2.05
N ARG A 101 9.01 -1.12 -1.37
CA ARG A 101 7.66 -0.56 -1.29
C ARG A 101 7.58 0.39 -0.09
N HIS A 102 7.44 1.68 -0.36
CA HIS A 102 7.41 2.69 0.68
C HIS A 102 6.18 2.57 1.59
N ARG A 103 6.29 3.11 2.81
CA ARG A 103 5.20 3.16 3.80
C ARG A 103 4.90 4.60 4.18
N LEU A 104 3.65 4.90 4.53
CA LEU A 104 3.31 6.14 5.21
C LEU A 104 3.56 5.98 6.72
N LEU A 105 4.06 7.03 7.33
CA LEU A 105 4.15 7.24 8.77
C LEU A 105 3.03 8.19 9.18
N CYS A 106 2.03 7.64 9.87
CA CYS A 106 0.85 8.37 10.30
C CYS A 106 0.89 8.62 11.81
N ARG A 107 0.51 9.82 12.25
CA ARG A 107 0.34 10.17 13.68
C ARG A 107 -0.98 10.90 13.87
N VAL A 108 -1.72 10.51 14.90
CA VAL A 108 -2.92 11.23 15.31
C VAL A 108 -2.50 12.24 16.39
N ILE A 109 -2.83 13.50 16.16
CA ILE A 109 -2.70 14.58 17.12
C ILE A 109 -4.09 14.84 17.68
N ARG A 110 -4.21 14.72 19.00
CA ARG A 110 -5.43 15.05 19.72
C ARG A 110 -5.36 16.50 20.17
N ASP A 111 -6.28 17.31 19.67
CA ASP A 111 -6.49 18.67 20.15
C ASP A 111 -7.74 18.67 21.04
N ALA A 112 -7.65 17.94 22.15
CA ALA A 112 -8.60 18.12 23.23
C ALA A 112 -8.30 19.50 23.81
N ALA A 113 -9.29 20.39 23.87
CA ALA A 113 -9.22 21.76 24.40
C ALA A 113 -8.73 21.87 25.88
N LYS A 114 -7.51 21.39 26.14
CA LYS A 114 -6.83 21.17 27.43
C LYS A 114 -5.32 21.42 27.22
N ASN A 115 -4.94 22.60 26.77
CA ASN A 115 -3.59 23.22 26.85
C ASN A 115 -2.32 22.43 26.43
N GLU A 116 -2.37 21.14 26.08
CA GLU A 116 -1.25 20.30 25.65
C GLU A 116 -1.70 19.35 24.53
N TYR A 117 -0.93 19.29 23.45
CA TYR A 117 -1.17 18.37 22.33
C TYR A 117 -0.76 16.95 22.72
N GLU A 118 -1.70 16.01 22.75
CA GLU A 118 -1.38 14.59 22.90
C GLU A 118 -1.13 13.97 21.52
N THR A 119 0.08 13.47 21.29
CA THR A 119 0.42 12.77 20.05
C THR A 119 0.45 11.27 20.30
N GLU A 120 -0.39 10.54 19.58
CA GLU A 120 -0.40 9.08 19.66
C GLU A 120 0.83 8.44 19.00
N GLU A 121 1.12 7.19 19.36
CA GLU A 121 2.18 6.40 18.74
C GLU A 121 2.03 6.33 17.21
N PRO A 122 3.14 6.41 16.46
CA PRO A 122 3.11 6.37 15.02
C PRO A 122 2.63 5.02 14.49
N ILE A 123 1.86 5.09 13.41
CA ILE A 123 1.34 3.93 12.68
C ILE A 123 1.99 3.91 11.31
N LEU A 124 2.57 2.76 10.97
CA LEU A 124 3.13 2.51 9.64
C LEU A 124 2.08 1.84 8.77
N VAL A 125 1.94 2.34 7.55
CA VAL A 125 0.89 1.96 6.60
C VAL A 125 1.52 1.67 5.25
N LEU A 126 1.23 0.54 4.64
CA LEU A 126 1.84 0.15 3.36
C LEU A 126 1.02 0.58 2.15
N ASN A 127 -0.30 0.52 2.22
CA ASN A 127 -1.18 0.93 1.13
C ASN A 127 -1.74 2.33 1.35
N GLU A 128 -2.63 2.52 2.32
CA GLU A 128 -3.28 3.81 2.53
C GLU A 128 -3.82 4.05 3.94
N VAL A 129 -3.88 5.33 4.31
CA VAL A 129 -4.74 5.81 5.38
C VAL A 129 -5.99 6.44 4.76
N THR A 130 -7.14 5.90 5.14
CA THR A 130 -8.45 6.38 4.70
C THR A 130 -9.09 7.17 5.82
N ILE A 131 -9.52 8.40 5.54
CA ILE A 131 -10.26 9.26 6.47
C ILE A 131 -11.67 9.43 5.92
N ASP A 132 -12.68 8.85 6.59
CA ASP A 132 -14.06 8.86 6.12
C ASP A 132 -15.06 9.33 7.20
N ARG A 133 -16.29 9.62 6.76
CA ARG A 133 -17.39 10.06 7.63
C ARG A 133 -17.93 8.98 8.59
N GLY A 134 -17.47 7.72 8.48
CA GLY A 134 -18.00 6.58 9.22
C GLY A 134 -19.49 6.39 9.01
N ILE A 135 -20.23 6.20 10.11
CA ILE A 135 -21.69 6.01 10.09
C ILE A 135 -22.49 7.33 9.99
N SER A 136 -21.81 8.48 9.97
CA SER A 136 -22.47 9.79 9.94
C SER A 136 -23.20 9.99 8.61
N SER A 137 -24.42 10.52 8.66
CA SER A 137 -25.17 10.95 7.46
C SER A 137 -24.71 12.31 6.93
N TYR A 138 -23.95 13.08 7.71
CA TYR A 138 -23.34 14.32 7.26
C TYR A 138 -22.06 14.05 6.46
N LEU A 139 -21.78 14.91 5.48
CA LEU A 139 -20.49 14.90 4.78
C LEU A 139 -19.36 15.17 5.77
N THR A 140 -18.23 14.48 5.58
CA THR A 140 -17.02 14.84 6.33
C THR A 140 -16.54 16.23 5.90
N ASN A 141 -15.93 16.95 6.82
CA ASN A 141 -15.30 18.24 6.56
C ASN A 141 -13.85 18.14 7.02
N LEU A 142 -12.89 18.15 6.09
CA LEU A 142 -11.47 17.96 6.40
C LEU A 142 -10.64 19.10 5.81
N GLU A 143 -9.98 19.87 6.65
CA GLU A 143 -9.02 20.88 6.18
C GLU A 143 -7.66 20.20 5.92
N CYS A 144 -7.17 20.34 4.69
CA CYS A 144 -5.97 19.66 4.23
C CYS A 144 -4.84 20.67 4.05
N TYR A 145 -3.71 20.40 4.68
CA TYR A 145 -2.50 21.21 4.60
C TYR A 145 -1.33 20.35 4.12
N CYS A 146 -0.45 20.95 3.31
CA CYS A 146 0.80 20.36 2.83
C CYS A 146 1.94 21.29 3.23
N ASP A 147 2.88 20.81 4.06
CA ASP A 147 3.97 21.62 4.62
C ASP A 147 3.49 22.98 5.19
N ASN A 148 2.38 22.91 5.95
CA ASN A 148 1.65 24.04 6.54
C ASN A 148 0.93 24.99 5.56
N SER A 149 1.05 24.78 4.25
CA SER A 149 0.27 25.51 3.25
C SER A 149 -1.12 24.90 3.11
N PHE A 150 -2.16 25.73 3.17
CA PHE A 150 -3.54 25.28 2.93
C PHE A 150 -3.70 24.78 1.49
N VAL A 151 -4.18 23.56 1.32
CA VAL A 151 -4.44 22.95 0.01
C VAL A 151 -5.91 23.14 -0.35
N THR A 152 -6.81 22.60 0.47
CA THR A 152 -8.25 22.59 0.21
C THR A 152 -9.02 22.06 1.43
N CYS A 153 -10.34 22.18 1.37
CA CYS A 153 -11.26 21.55 2.32
C CYS A 153 -12.00 20.42 1.62
N VAL A 154 -11.80 19.17 2.07
CA VAL A 154 -12.53 18.01 1.55
C VAL A 154 -13.91 17.98 2.19
N GLN A 155 -14.94 18.11 1.36
CA GLN A 155 -16.34 17.90 1.72
C GLN A 155 -16.89 16.76 0.88
N GLY A 156 -17.20 15.63 1.50
CA GLY A 156 -17.57 14.40 0.77
C GLY A 156 -17.71 13.20 1.70
N ASP A 157 -17.52 12.00 1.16
CA ASP A 157 -17.46 10.78 1.97
C ASP A 157 -16.12 10.67 2.73
N GLY A 158 -15.03 11.18 2.16
CA GLY A 158 -13.71 11.03 2.77
C GLY A 158 -12.53 11.48 1.90
N LEU A 159 -11.34 11.11 2.35
CA LEU A 159 -10.04 11.32 1.72
C LEU A 159 -9.17 10.08 1.92
N ILE A 160 -8.44 9.67 0.89
CA ILE A 160 -7.43 8.63 0.95
C ILE A 160 -6.06 9.26 0.75
N LEU A 161 -5.14 9.02 1.68
CA LEU A 161 -3.71 9.25 1.47
C LEU A 161 -3.04 7.90 1.28
N SER A 162 -2.43 7.68 0.12
CA SER A 162 -1.94 6.37 -0.28
C SER A 162 -0.49 6.41 -0.74
N THR A 163 0.25 5.32 -0.53
CA THR A 163 1.55 5.10 -1.19
C THR A 163 1.34 4.75 -2.65
N THR A 164 2.42 4.73 -3.43
CA THR A 164 2.37 4.20 -4.80
C THR A 164 2.01 2.71 -4.86
N SER A 165 2.31 1.94 -3.82
CA SER A 165 1.86 0.54 -3.72
C SER A 165 0.36 0.43 -3.47
N GLY A 166 -0.21 1.30 -2.64
CA GLY A 166 -1.66 1.37 -2.42
C GLY A 166 -2.45 2.01 -3.56
N SER A 167 -1.78 2.54 -4.59
CA SER A 167 -2.43 3.11 -5.78
C SER A 167 -3.32 2.13 -6.54
N THR A 168 -3.11 0.83 -6.35
CA THR A 168 -3.89 -0.27 -6.96
C THR A 168 -4.94 -0.86 -6.02
N ALA A 169 -5.05 -0.34 -4.79
CA ALA A 169 -5.99 -0.77 -3.76
C ALA A 169 -7.21 0.18 -3.72
N TYR A 170 -7.56 0.70 -2.54
CA TYR A 170 -8.78 1.50 -2.40
C TYR A 170 -8.70 2.85 -3.14
N SER A 171 -7.49 3.41 -3.27
CA SER A 171 -7.24 4.63 -4.05
C SER A 171 -7.69 4.47 -5.50
N LEU A 172 -7.45 3.32 -6.14
CA LEU A 172 -7.89 3.04 -7.51
C LEU A 172 -9.41 3.08 -7.64
N ALA A 173 -10.10 2.43 -6.69
CA ALA A 173 -11.56 2.37 -6.66
C ALA A 173 -12.21 3.76 -6.46
N ALA A 174 -11.53 4.65 -5.73
CA ALA A 174 -11.94 6.04 -5.54
C ALA A 174 -11.60 6.96 -6.74
N GLY A 175 -11.01 6.42 -7.82
CA GLY A 175 -10.66 7.16 -9.03
C GLY A 175 -9.24 7.73 -9.05
N GLY A 176 -8.38 7.32 -8.12
CA GLY A 176 -6.95 7.61 -8.14
C GLY A 176 -6.24 6.93 -9.32
N SER A 177 -5.08 7.46 -9.71
CA SER A 177 -4.26 6.85 -10.76
C SER A 177 -3.46 5.67 -10.23
N MET A 178 -3.27 4.64 -11.06
CA MET A 178 -2.29 3.58 -10.79
C MET A 178 -0.89 4.16 -10.98
N VAL A 179 -0.01 3.92 -10.02
CA VAL A 179 1.35 4.45 -10.01
C VAL A 179 2.33 3.30 -9.78
N HIS A 180 3.39 3.27 -10.59
CA HIS A 180 4.43 2.25 -10.46
C HIS A 180 5.10 2.33 -9.07
N PRO A 181 5.38 1.20 -8.37
CA PRO A 181 5.87 1.21 -6.99
C PRO A 181 7.19 1.98 -6.75
N GLN A 182 8.04 2.09 -7.78
CA GLN A 182 9.31 2.85 -7.71
C GLN A 182 9.16 4.37 -7.89
N VAL A 183 7.97 4.87 -8.22
CA VAL A 183 7.77 6.33 -8.30
C VAL A 183 7.71 6.87 -6.87
N PRO A 184 8.54 7.87 -6.51
CA PRO A 184 8.47 8.48 -5.19
C PRO A 184 7.27 9.43 -5.12
N GLY A 185 6.32 9.16 -4.22
CA GLY A 185 5.21 10.08 -4.01
C GLY A 185 4.13 9.58 -3.07
N ILE A 186 3.28 10.52 -2.65
CA ILE A 186 2.08 10.27 -1.86
C ILE A 186 0.88 10.64 -2.72
N LEU A 187 -0.05 9.69 -2.87
CA LEU A 187 -1.31 9.90 -3.58
C LEU A 187 -2.31 10.54 -2.62
N PHE A 188 -3.02 11.54 -3.13
CA PHE A 188 -4.08 12.26 -2.44
C PHE A 188 -5.37 12.09 -3.27
N THR A 189 -6.29 11.25 -2.80
CA THR A 189 -7.48 10.85 -3.57
C THR A 189 -8.75 11.13 -2.77
N PRO A 190 -9.58 12.11 -3.15
CA PRO A 190 -10.85 12.37 -2.46
C PRO A 190 -11.88 11.26 -2.72
N ILE A 191 -12.71 10.94 -1.72
CA ILE A 191 -13.80 9.97 -1.86
C ILE A 191 -15.12 10.73 -2.02
N CYS A 192 -15.75 10.58 -3.19
CA CYS A 192 -17.02 11.21 -3.55
C CYS A 192 -17.10 12.70 -3.12
N PRO A 193 -16.14 13.56 -3.54
CA PRO A 193 -16.15 14.97 -3.12
C PRO A 193 -17.36 15.69 -3.71
N HIS A 194 -18.00 16.53 -2.91
CA HIS A 194 -19.10 17.39 -3.35
C HIS A 194 -18.63 18.46 -4.37
N SER A 195 -17.35 18.82 -4.32
CA SER A 195 -16.74 19.70 -5.33
C SER A 195 -16.41 18.92 -6.60
N LEU A 196 -17.07 19.27 -7.71
CA LEU A 196 -16.87 18.64 -9.03
C LEU A 196 -15.48 18.89 -9.64
N SER A 197 -14.76 19.91 -9.17
CA SER A 197 -13.42 20.24 -9.64
C SER A 197 -12.31 19.50 -8.86
N PHE A 198 -12.65 18.75 -7.82
CA PHE A 198 -11.66 18.08 -7.01
C PHE A 198 -11.15 16.81 -7.71
N ARG A 199 -9.91 16.86 -8.20
CA ARG A 199 -9.20 15.74 -8.83
C ARG A 199 -8.16 15.15 -7.88
N PRO A 200 -7.85 13.84 -8.01
CA PRO A 200 -6.72 13.24 -7.31
C PRO A 200 -5.41 13.96 -7.63
N LEU A 201 -4.49 14.01 -6.66
CA LEU A 201 -3.18 14.61 -6.77
C LEU A 201 -2.10 13.58 -6.42
N ILE A 202 -0.92 13.74 -7.00
CA ILE A 202 0.28 13.01 -6.59
C ILE A 202 1.26 14.07 -6.09
N LEU A 203 1.66 13.94 -4.83
CA LEU A 203 2.57 14.87 -4.16
C LEU A 203 3.94 14.23 -3.99
N PRO A 204 5.03 15.02 -3.96
CA PRO A 204 6.38 14.51 -3.71
C PRO A 204 6.48 13.78 -2.36
N GLU A 205 7.34 12.77 -2.26
CA GLU A 205 7.47 11.94 -1.04
C GLU A 205 7.97 12.69 0.21
N HIS A 206 8.63 13.84 0.05
CA HIS A 206 9.21 14.60 1.16
C HIS A 206 8.22 15.51 1.89
N VAL A 207 7.00 15.69 1.34
CA VAL A 207 6.01 16.58 1.96
C VAL A 207 5.37 15.92 3.18
N THR A 208 4.93 16.76 4.12
CA THR A 208 4.10 16.33 5.25
C THR A 208 2.68 16.84 5.07
N LEU A 209 1.73 15.90 5.07
CA LEU A 209 0.31 16.19 5.01
C LEU A 209 -0.29 16.26 6.41
N ARG A 210 -1.06 17.31 6.67
CA ARG A 210 -1.83 17.49 7.90
C ARG A 210 -3.30 17.62 7.54
N ILE A 211 -4.09 16.65 7.97
CA ILE A 211 -5.54 16.60 7.73
C ILE A 211 -6.24 16.86 9.05
N VAL A 212 -6.94 17.99 9.15
CA VAL A 212 -7.62 18.42 10.38
C VAL A 212 -9.11 18.20 10.23
N VAL A 213 -9.76 17.73 11.29
CA VAL A 213 -11.22 17.83 11.45
C VAL A 213 -11.52 19.17 12.12
N PRO A 214 -12.09 20.17 11.43
CA PRO A 214 -12.30 21.49 12.01
C PRO A 214 -13.22 21.47 13.24
N PHE A 215 -13.03 22.42 14.17
CA PHE A 215 -13.86 22.53 15.39
C PHE A 215 -15.36 22.74 15.12
N ASN A 216 -15.72 23.29 13.95
CA ASN A 216 -17.11 23.49 13.54
C ASN A 216 -17.72 22.28 12.79
N SER A 217 -17.01 21.15 12.74
CA SER A 217 -17.48 19.93 12.08
C SER A 217 -18.69 19.35 12.82
N ARG A 218 -19.74 19.01 12.06
CA ARG A 218 -20.99 18.46 12.61
C ARG A 218 -20.87 17.02 13.10
N SER A 219 -19.90 16.28 12.58
CA SER A 219 -19.63 14.90 12.96
C SER A 219 -18.13 14.64 12.99
N PRO A 220 -17.68 13.69 13.82
CA PRO A 220 -16.30 13.22 13.80
C PRO A 220 -16.00 12.50 12.48
N ALA A 221 -14.71 12.36 12.17
CA ALA A 221 -14.23 11.51 11.09
C ALA A 221 -13.62 10.22 11.67
N TRP A 222 -13.29 9.28 10.79
CA TRP A 222 -12.65 8.02 11.14
C TRP A 222 -11.45 7.79 10.24
N ALA A 223 -10.27 7.59 10.84
CA ALA A 223 -9.07 7.17 10.15
C ALA A 223 -8.90 5.66 10.23
N SER A 224 -8.69 5.00 9.10
CA SER A 224 -8.41 3.57 8.95
C SER A 224 -7.05 3.38 8.30
N PHE A 225 -6.24 2.45 8.81
CA PHE A 225 -4.85 2.25 8.41
C PHE A 225 -4.72 0.87 7.76
N ASP A 226 -4.43 0.80 6.44
CA ASP A 226 -4.46 -0.46 5.66
C ASP A 226 -5.77 -1.26 5.83
N GLY A 227 -6.89 -0.56 5.97
CA GLY A 227 -8.21 -1.15 6.21
C GLY A 227 -8.43 -1.71 7.63
N LYS A 228 -7.52 -1.42 8.58
CA LYS A 228 -7.56 -1.91 9.97
C LYS A 228 -7.44 -0.75 10.97
N ASP A 229 -7.52 -1.10 12.26
CA ASP A 229 -7.21 -0.24 13.40
C ASP A 229 -7.88 1.15 13.34
N ARG A 230 -9.19 1.16 13.06
CA ARG A 230 -9.96 2.40 12.94
C ARG A 230 -9.85 3.26 14.21
N LYS A 231 -9.42 4.51 14.02
CA LYS A 231 -9.37 5.54 15.06
C LYS A 231 -10.35 6.65 14.73
N GLN A 232 -11.20 7.01 15.67
CA GLN A 232 -12.05 8.19 15.55
C GLN A 232 -11.19 9.45 15.60
N LEU A 233 -11.50 10.47 14.81
CA LEU A 233 -10.93 11.82 14.85
C LEU A 233 -12.04 12.79 15.27
N ALA A 234 -11.92 13.36 16.46
CA ALA A 234 -12.87 14.35 16.97
C ALA A 234 -12.60 15.73 16.33
N ALA A 235 -13.54 16.66 16.51
CA ALA A 235 -13.34 18.03 16.07
C ALA A 235 -12.15 18.67 16.82
N GLY A 236 -11.22 19.25 16.06
CA GLY A 236 -9.91 19.74 16.53
C GLY A 236 -8.76 18.77 16.19
N ASP A 237 -9.02 17.47 16.17
CA ASP A 237 -7.98 16.47 15.94
C ASP A 237 -7.39 16.55 14.53
N ALA A 238 -6.14 16.14 14.41
CA ALA A 238 -5.43 16.10 13.15
C ALA A 238 -4.75 14.76 12.90
N LEU A 239 -4.68 14.34 11.64
CA LEU A 239 -3.81 13.29 11.17
C LEU A 239 -2.59 13.92 10.47
N LEU A 240 -1.39 13.64 10.97
CA LEU A 240 -0.16 13.86 10.23
C LEU A 240 0.21 12.61 9.44
N CYS A 241 0.59 12.81 8.18
CA CYS A 241 1.01 11.75 7.27
C CYS A 241 2.26 12.20 6.51
N SER A 242 3.30 11.36 6.50
CA SER A 242 4.57 11.60 5.83
C SER A 242 5.15 10.27 5.35
N MET A 243 6.18 10.30 4.49
CA MET A 243 6.84 9.07 4.09
C MET A 243 7.69 8.48 5.22
N ALA A 244 7.55 7.18 5.49
CA ALA A 244 8.35 6.48 6.47
C ALA A 244 9.77 6.19 5.94
N PRO A 245 10.81 6.23 6.78
CA PRO A 245 12.19 5.97 6.37
C PRO A 245 12.49 4.48 6.12
N CYS A 246 11.59 3.58 6.53
CA CYS A 246 11.77 2.14 6.46
C CYS A 246 10.77 1.52 5.45
N PRO A 247 11.13 1.38 4.17
CA PRO A 247 10.30 0.69 3.19
C PRO A 247 10.25 -0.83 3.46
N VAL A 248 9.32 -1.51 2.80
CA VAL A 248 9.18 -2.95 2.81
C VAL A 248 9.90 -3.53 1.58
N PRO A 249 11.03 -4.24 1.76
CA PRO A 249 11.69 -4.93 0.67
C PRO A 249 10.91 -6.17 0.28
N THR A 250 10.62 -6.27 -1.01
CA THR A 250 9.86 -7.39 -1.59
C THR A 250 10.63 -7.96 -2.77
N ALA A 251 10.80 -9.27 -2.82
CA ALA A 251 11.38 -9.97 -3.95
C ALA A 251 10.51 -9.81 -5.20
N CYS A 252 11.18 -9.61 -6.33
CA CYS A 252 10.60 -9.66 -7.66
C CYS A 252 10.83 -11.03 -8.26
N GLN A 253 9.89 -11.49 -9.08
CA GLN A 253 10.08 -12.68 -9.89
C GLN A 253 11.08 -12.41 -11.02
N VAL A 254 10.95 -11.28 -11.70
CA VAL A 254 11.90 -10.83 -12.74
C VAL A 254 12.55 -9.51 -12.34
N ASP A 255 11.75 -8.44 -12.33
CA ASP A 255 12.15 -7.09 -11.92
C ASP A 255 10.90 -6.27 -11.56
N SER A 256 11.09 -5.10 -10.93
CA SER A 256 9.96 -4.30 -10.45
C SER A 256 8.96 -3.92 -11.54
N THR A 257 9.43 -3.64 -12.76
CA THR A 257 8.61 -3.12 -13.84
C THR A 257 7.90 -4.25 -14.56
N SER A 258 8.61 -5.32 -14.88
CA SER A 258 8.01 -6.51 -15.49
C SER A 258 6.91 -7.10 -14.61
N ASP A 259 7.17 -7.25 -13.31
CA ASP A 259 6.20 -7.79 -12.36
C ASP A 259 4.95 -6.87 -12.27
N PHE A 260 5.14 -5.55 -12.19
CA PHE A 260 4.03 -4.59 -12.15
C PHE A 260 3.17 -4.63 -13.42
N LEU A 261 3.80 -4.67 -14.60
CA LEU A 261 3.09 -4.75 -15.87
C LEU A 261 2.34 -6.08 -16.02
N SER A 262 2.93 -7.21 -15.58
CA SER A 262 2.23 -8.50 -15.56
C SER A 262 0.99 -8.43 -14.67
N SER A 263 1.11 -7.90 -13.44
CA SER A 263 -0.04 -7.71 -12.54
C SER A 263 -1.14 -6.85 -13.16
N ILE A 264 -0.80 -5.84 -13.96
CA ILE A 264 -1.80 -5.05 -14.69
C ILE A 264 -2.49 -5.89 -15.76
N HIS A 265 -1.72 -6.57 -16.61
CA HIS A 265 -2.27 -7.36 -17.71
C HIS A 265 -3.15 -8.51 -17.21
N ASP A 266 -2.68 -9.22 -16.19
CA ASP A 266 -3.34 -10.40 -15.64
C ASP A 266 -4.49 -10.02 -14.70
N GLY A 267 -4.33 -8.94 -13.92
CA GLY A 267 -5.32 -8.51 -12.93
C GLY A 267 -6.43 -7.63 -13.47
N LEU A 268 -6.14 -6.74 -14.43
CA LEU A 268 -7.13 -5.80 -15.02
C LEU A 268 -7.54 -6.16 -16.44
N HIS A 269 -6.93 -7.19 -17.03
CA HIS A 269 -7.30 -7.70 -18.35
C HIS A 269 -7.32 -6.62 -19.44
N TRP A 270 -6.37 -5.67 -19.42
CA TRP A 270 -6.34 -4.48 -20.27
C TRP A 270 -6.38 -4.74 -21.80
N ASN A 271 -6.28 -5.99 -22.24
CA ASN A 271 -6.35 -6.38 -23.65
C ASN A 271 -7.38 -7.47 -23.97
N LEU A 272 -8.30 -7.84 -23.07
CA LEU A 272 -9.39 -8.80 -23.35
C LEU A 272 -10.53 -8.17 -24.17
N ARG A 273 -10.22 -7.35 -25.18
CA ARG A 273 -11.23 -6.87 -26.12
C ARG A 273 -11.52 -7.98 -27.14
N LYS A 274 -12.78 -8.41 -27.26
CA LYS A 274 -13.20 -9.21 -28.43
C LYS A 274 -12.93 -8.37 -29.69
N THR A 275 -12.07 -8.87 -30.57
CA THR A 275 -11.83 -8.28 -31.88
C THR A 275 -13.19 -8.16 -32.58
N GLN A 276 -13.54 -6.96 -33.08
CA GLN A 276 -14.77 -6.80 -33.85
C GLN A 276 -14.73 -7.74 -35.06
N SER A 277 -15.78 -8.52 -35.26
CA SER A 277 -16.00 -9.20 -36.53
C SER A 277 -16.06 -8.16 -37.63
N PHE A 278 -15.42 -8.45 -38.76
CA PHE A 278 -15.38 -7.54 -39.91
C PHE A 278 -16.79 -7.31 -40.46
N ASP A 279 -17.38 -6.15 -40.17
CA ASP A 279 -18.66 -5.67 -40.74
C ASP A 279 -18.39 -4.92 -42.07
N GLY A 280 -17.69 -5.58 -42.99
CA GLY A 280 -17.52 -5.11 -44.37
C GLY A 280 -18.27 -6.03 -45.34
N PRO A 281 -18.88 -5.50 -46.42
CA PRO A 281 -19.55 -6.33 -47.41
C PRO A 281 -18.55 -7.31 -48.03
N ARG A 282 -18.94 -8.60 -48.10
CA ARG A 282 -18.22 -9.61 -48.88
C ARG A 282 -18.43 -9.31 -50.36
N GLU A 283 -17.60 -8.47 -50.94
CA GLU A 283 -17.52 -8.40 -52.40
C GLU A 283 -16.87 -9.68 -52.94
N LEU A 284 -17.49 -10.19 -54.00
CA LEU A 284 -17.21 -11.47 -54.63
C LEU A 284 -15.75 -11.58 -55.07
N GLN A 285 -15.04 -12.59 -54.56
CA GLN A 285 -13.83 -13.12 -55.19
C GLN A 285 -14.04 -14.55 -55.73
N ASP A 286 -15.27 -14.85 -56.15
CA ASP A 286 -15.54 -15.93 -57.09
C ASP A 286 -16.16 -15.29 -58.34
N ILE A 287 -15.33 -14.90 -59.31
CA ILE A 287 -15.55 -14.82 -60.77
C ILE A 287 -14.30 -14.17 -61.38
N ILE A 288 -13.34 -15.01 -61.77
CA ILE A 288 -12.75 -15.13 -63.13
C ILE A 288 -11.71 -16.25 -63.02
N GLN A 289 -12.14 -17.47 -63.34
CA GLN A 289 -11.31 -18.37 -64.14
C GLN A 289 -11.40 -17.87 -65.58
N ILE A 290 -10.27 -17.44 -66.15
CA ILE A 290 -9.68 -17.74 -67.48
C ILE A 290 -8.38 -16.95 -67.55
#